data_AF-A0A3M8HCC4-F1
#
_entry.id   AF-A0A3M8HCC4-F1
#
_cell.length_a   1.000
_cell.length_b   1.000
_cell.length_c   1.000
_cell.angle_alpha   90.00
_cell.angle_beta   90.00
_cell.angle_gamma   90.00
#
_symmetry.space_group_name_H-M   'P 1'
#
loop_
_entity.id
_entity.type
_entity.pdbx_description
1 polymer ?
#
loop_
_entity_poly.entity_id
_entity_poly.type
_entity_poly.pdbx_seq_one_letter_code
_entity_poly.pdbx_strand_id
1 'polypeptide(L)' 'MKVIDVAKKLEKMIAVYFNGNNYVMNGLELSREDSKIIAFSLIHAYQLTEWIIHNKTGK' A
#
# COMPACT_ATOMS: atom_id res chain seq x y z
N MET A 1 13.20 -10.75 1.27
CA MET A 1 12.75 -9.35 1.33
C MET A 1 12.48 -9.01 2.78
N LYS A 2 13.08 -7.96 3.36
CA LYS A 2 12.85 -7.59 4.76
C LYS A 2 11.48 -6.90 4.88
N VAL A 3 10.85 -6.97 6.06
CA VAL A 3 9.53 -6.37 6.32
C VAL A 3 9.53 -4.87 6.01
N ILE A 4 10.64 -4.18 6.27
CA ILE A 4 10.83 -2.76 5.94
C ILE A 4 10.82 -2.47 4.43
N ASP A 5 11.23 -3.44 3.60
CA ASP A 5 11.19 -3.30 2.14
C ASP A 5 9.74 -3.42 1.62
N VAL A 6 8.89 -4.17 2.33
CA VAL A 6 7.46 -4.28 2.04
C VAL A 6 6.74 -2.97 2.40
N ALA A 7 7.02 -2.42 3.59
CA ALA A 7 6.45 -1.14 4.03
C ALA A 7 6.73 -0.01 3.01
N LYS A 8 7.98 0.14 2.57
CA LYS A 8 8.37 1.13 1.54
C LYS A 8 7.69 0.92 0.19
N LYS A 9 7.40 -0.32 -0.21
CA LYS A 9 6.68 -0.61 -1.46
C LYS A 9 5.21 -0.24 -1.34
N LEU A 10 4.58 -0.56 -0.20
CA LEU A 10 3.19 -0.21 0.08
C LEU A 10 3.00 1.31 0.09
N GLU A 11 3.89 2.06 0.76
CA GLU A 11 3.87 3.52 0.79
C GLU A 11 3.90 4.13 -0.62
N LYS A 12 4.79 3.64 -1.51
CA LYS A 12 4.84 4.08 -2.91
C LYS A 12 3.56 3.77 -3.68
N MET A 13 2.98 2.58 -3.49
CA MET A 13 1.73 2.22 -4.15
C MET A 13 0.58 3.10 -3.68
N ILE A 14 0.46 3.35 -2.38
CA ILE A 14 -0.55 4.25 -1.80
C ILE A 14 -0.41 5.66 -2.40
N ALA A 15 0.81 6.19 -2.52
CA ALA A 15 1.05 7.50 -3.10
C ALA A 15 0.58 7.63 -4.56
N VAL A 16 0.70 6.56 -5.37
CA VAL A 16 0.18 6.53 -6.74
C VAL A 16 -1.34 6.70 -6.74
N TYR A 17 -2.05 6.01 -5.85
CA TYR A 17 -3.51 6.09 -5.75
C TYR A 17 -4.00 7.45 -5.25
N PHE A 18 -3.31 8.08 -4.31
CA PHE A 18 -3.75 9.36 -3.72
C PHE A 18 -3.40 10.59 -4.56
N ASN A 19 -2.40 10.51 -5.45
CA ASN A 19 -2.05 11.60 -6.37
C ASN A 19 -3.01 11.76 -7.56
N GLY A 20 -4.12 11.00 -7.59
CA GLY A 20 -5.15 11.14 -8.63
C GLY A 20 -4.81 10.48 -9.96
N ASN A 21 -3.73 9.71 -10.01
CA ASN A 21 -3.43 8.86 -11.16
C ASN A 21 -4.23 7.55 -11.02
N ASN A 22 -5.03 7.22 -12.03
CA ASN A 22 -5.66 5.91 -12.08
C ASN A 22 -4.58 4.85 -12.24
N TYR A 23 -4.69 3.77 -11.46
CA TYR A 23 -3.75 2.68 -11.56
C TYR A 23 -4.06 1.85 -12.81
N VAL A 24 -3.08 1.76 -13.72
CA VAL A 24 -3.18 0.92 -14.90
C VAL A 24 -2.54 -0.42 -14.57
N MET A 25 -3.35 -1.47 -14.49
CA MET A 25 -2.90 -2.83 -14.27
C MET A 25 -3.07 -3.64 -15.55
N ASN A 26 -1.98 -4.18 -16.10
CA ASN A 26 -2.01 -4.98 -17.34
C ASN A 26 -2.70 -4.27 -18.53
N GLY A 27 -2.55 -2.95 -18.63
CA GLY A 27 -3.17 -2.13 -19.69
C GLY A 27 -4.64 -1.77 -19.44
N LEU A 28 -5.24 -2.20 -18.33
CA LEU A 28 -6.59 -1.82 -17.92
C LEU A 28 -6.52 -0.70 -16.88
N GLU A 29 -7.17 0.41 -17.17
CA GLU A 29 -7.37 1.51 -16.22
C GLU A 29 -8.52 1.14 -15.28
N LEU A 30 -8.22 1.08 -13.98
CA LEU A 30 -9.22 0.75 -12.98
C LEU A 30 -10.18 1.92 -12.74
N SER A 31 -11.43 1.60 -12.37
CA SER A 31 -12.37 2.64 -11.97
C SER A 31 -11.88 3.37 -10.72
N ARG A 32 -12.38 4.59 -10.49
CA ARG A 32 -12.05 5.36 -9.29
C ARG A 32 -12.47 4.65 -8.00
N GLU A 33 -13.54 3.85 -8.07
CA GLU A 33 -14.07 3.11 -6.93
C GLU A 33 -13.19 1.89 -6.61
N ASP A 34 -12.79 1.12 -7.62
CA ASP A 34 -11.82 0.03 -7.47
C ASP A 34 -10.48 0.56 -6.93
N SER A 35 -10.04 1.70 -7.46
CA SER A 35 -8.82 2.37 -7.02
C SER A 35 -8.87 2.77 -5.53
N LYS A 36 -10.02 3.24 -5.03
CA LYS A 36 -10.22 3.51 -3.60
C LYS A 36 -10.16 2.24 -2.77
N ILE A 37 -10.81 1.17 -3.19
CA ILE A 37 -10.82 -0.12 -2.47
C ILE A 37 -9.39 -0.67 -2.32
N ILE A 38 -8.60 -0.60 -3.40
CA ILE A 38 -7.20 -1.02 -3.36
C ILE A 38 -6.38 -0.12 -2.44
N ALA A 39 -6.56 1.20 -2.52
CA ALA A 39 -5.86 2.14 -1.64
C ALA A 39 -6.13 1.85 -0.15
N PHE A 40 -7.39 1.61 0.23
CA PHE A 40 -7.74 1.23 1.61
C PHE A 40 -7.09 -0.10 2.02
N SER A 41 -7.12 -1.10 1.14
CA SER A 41 -6.49 -2.40 1.40
C SER A 41 -4.97 -2.27 1.62
N LEU A 42 -4.30 -1.42 0.83
CA LEU A 42 -2.87 -1.13 0.96
C LEU A 42 -2.55 -0.41 2.27
N ILE A 43 -3.40 0.55 2.69
CA ILE A 43 -3.24 1.25 3.97
C ILE A 43 -3.31 0.26 5.13
N HIS A 44 -4.30 -0.65 5.14
CA HIS A 44 -4.42 -1.65 6.21
C HIS A 44 -3.24 -2.62 6.22
N ALA A 45 -2.77 -3.06 5.05
CA ALA A 45 -1.57 -3.87 4.94
C ALA A 45 -0.32 -3.14 5.49
N TYR A 46 -0.21 -1.84 5.23
CA TYR A 46 0.87 -1.01 5.74
C TYR A 46 0.81 -0.88 7.27
N GLN A 47 -0.36 -0.57 7.84
CA GLN A 47 -0.57 -0.49 9.28
C GLN A 47 -0.20 -1.79 10.00
N LEU A 48 -0.61 -2.94 9.45
CA LEU A 48 -0.25 -4.25 10.00
C LEU A 48 1.26 -4.50 9.93
N THR A 49 1.89 -4.10 8.83
CA THR A 49 3.33 -4.23 8.63
C THR A 49 4.12 -3.41 9.65
N GLU A 50 3.73 -2.15 9.86
CA GLU A 50 4.31 -1.26 10.88
C GLU A 50 4.14 -1.85 12.29
N TRP A 51 2.95 -2.36 12.61
CA TRP A 51 2.71 -3.00 13.90
C TRP A 51 3.62 -4.21 14.13
N ILE A 52 3.84 -5.05 13.11
CA ILE A 52 4.77 -6.19 13.19
C ILE A 52 6.22 -5.70 13.41
N ILE A 53 6.65 -4.64 12.72
CA ILE A 53 7.98 -4.05 12.88
C ILE A 53 8.15 -3.56 14.32
N HIS A 54 7.20 -2.74 14.80
CA HIS A 54 7.25 -2.15 16.14
C HIS A 54 7.27 -3.19 17.26
N ASN A 55 6.47 -4.26 17.17
CA ASN A 55 6.47 -5.33 18.16
C ASN A 55 7.73 -6.20 18.12
N LYS A 56 8.46 -6.26 17.00
CA LYS A 56 9.74 -6.95 16.91
C LYS A 56 10.91 -6.12 17.44
N THR A 57 10.80 -4.80 17.38
CA THR A 57 11.79 -3.85 17.94
C THR A 57 11.52 -3.49 19.40
N GLY A 58 10.33 -3.79 19.93
CA GLY A 58 10.01 -3.69 21.35
C GLY A 58 10.51 -4.89 22.15
N LYS A 59 11.83 -4.95 22.38
CA LYS A 59 12.46 -5.70 23.46
C LYS A 59 13.48 -4.81 24.14
#